data_AF-A0A2W2EZ24-F1
#
_entry.id   AF-A0A2W2EZ24-F1
#
_cell.length_a   1.000
_cell.length_b   1.000
_cell.length_c   1.000
_cell.angle_alpha   90.00
_cell.angle_beta   90.00
_cell.angle_gamma   90.00
#
_symmetry.space_group_name_H-M   'P 1'
#
loop_
_entity.id
_entity.type
_entity.pdbx_description
1 polymer ?
#
loop_
_entity_poly.entity_id
_entity_poly.type
_entity_poly.pdbx_seq_one_letter_code
_entity_poly.pdbx_strand_id
1 'polypeptide(L)'
;MTWESAYRWYDDADNPSVVLGLVHEARRLAGERPSAPLVAAMCGKAWALTRLGRHAEAVEAIQQAADVFDRLPSRVAGVDPGWPGRGLWFDLSLVYTLAGDMKQAASAQDAAAAAFPVGHRTLTQVALHRAALQAQADPQQGVPEASQIVDGLPAERRDMRILSAARITLEVLPEDARESPAARELRELTSGS
;
A
#
# COMPACT_ATOMS: atom_id res chain seq x y z
N MET A 1 -3.90 16.59 7.19
CA MET A 1 -4.02 15.89 5.90
C MET A 1 -3.43 14.50 6.09
N THR A 2 -4.18 13.59 6.71
CA THR A 2 -3.59 12.52 7.56
C THR A 2 -4.29 11.16 7.48
N TRP A 3 -5.18 10.95 6.51
CA TRP A 3 -5.85 9.65 6.27
C TRP A 3 -6.42 9.54 4.85
N GLU A 4 -6.74 10.67 4.20
CA GLU A 4 -7.16 10.72 2.79
C GLU A 4 -6.13 10.12 1.83
N SER A 5 -4.83 10.22 2.11
CA SER A 5 -3.79 9.69 1.23
C SER A 5 -3.89 8.17 1.03
N ALA A 6 -4.18 7.41 2.11
CA ALA A 6 -4.40 5.97 2.03
C ALA A 6 -5.74 5.61 1.37
N TYR A 7 -6.73 6.51 1.46
CA TYR A 7 -8.02 6.37 0.76
C TYR A 7 -7.90 6.61 -0.75
N ARG A 8 -6.93 7.41 -1.20
CA ARG A 8 -6.75 7.84 -2.59
C ARG A 8 -6.17 6.79 -3.54
N TRP A 9 -5.65 5.67 -3.04
CA TRP A 9 -5.31 4.54 -3.93
C TRP A 9 -6.55 3.97 -4.62
N TYR A 10 -7.69 4.00 -3.93
CA TYR A 10 -8.94 3.40 -4.38
C TYR A 10 -9.89 4.38 -5.06
N ASP A 11 -9.46 5.64 -5.19
CA ASP A 11 -10.19 6.66 -5.94
C ASP A 11 -9.53 6.83 -7.31
N ASP A 12 -10.19 6.30 -8.34
CA ASP A 12 -9.76 6.42 -9.74
C ASP A 12 -9.84 7.86 -10.27
N ALA A 13 -10.44 8.78 -9.52
CA ALA A 13 -10.54 10.19 -9.91
C ALA A 13 -9.23 10.99 -9.74
N ASP A 14 -8.25 10.48 -8.98
CA ASP A 14 -7.03 11.22 -8.68
C ASP A 14 -5.97 11.06 -9.79
N ASN A 15 -5.58 12.18 -10.41
CA ASN A 15 -4.48 12.22 -11.37
C ASN A 15 -3.12 12.15 -10.63
N PRO A 16 -2.32 11.06 -10.80
CA PRO A 16 -1.07 10.89 -10.08
C PRO A 16 -0.06 12.03 -10.32
N SER A 17 -0.08 12.66 -11.50
CA SER A 17 0.80 13.78 -11.82
C SER A 17 0.44 15.05 -11.04
N VAL A 18 -0.85 15.26 -10.77
CA VAL A 18 -1.32 16.37 -9.93
C VAL A 18 -0.88 16.16 -8.49
N VAL A 19 -1.01 14.93 -7.98
CA VAL A 19 -0.54 14.57 -6.63
C VAL A 19 0.97 14.82 -6.50
N LEU A 20 1.77 14.43 -7.49
CA LEU A 20 3.21 14.72 -7.49
C LEU A 20 3.52 16.21 -7.46
N GLY A 21 2.80 17.02 -8.25
CA GLY A 21 2.92 18.47 -8.23
C GLY A 21 2.61 19.07 -6.86
N LEU A 22 1.52 18.63 -6.22
CA LEU A 22 1.13 19.08 -4.88
C LEU A 22 2.14 18.67 -3.80
N VAL A 23 2.71 17.46 -3.88
CA VAL A 23 3.74 17.01 -2.94
C VAL A 23 5.02 17.84 -3.10
N HIS A 24 5.44 18.13 -4.34
CA HIS A 24 6.62 18.97 -4.58
C HIS A 24 6.43 20.37 -4.00
N GLU A 25 5.25 20.96 -4.18
CA GLU A 25 4.93 22.27 -3.63
C GLU A 25 4.85 22.25 -2.10
N ALA A 26 4.20 21.24 -1.51
CA ALA A 26 4.15 21.06 -0.07
C ALA A 26 5.55 20.93 0.55
N ARG A 27 6.46 20.19 -0.11
CA ARG A 27 7.86 20.06 0.32
C ARG A 27 8.60 21.40 0.24
N ARG A 28 8.39 22.16 -0.84
CA ARG A 28 8.99 23.49 -1.01
C ARG A 28 8.53 24.46 0.10
N LEU A 29 7.27 24.38 0.50
CA LEU A 29 6.67 25.24 1.54
C LEU A 29 7.03 24.80 2.97
N ALA A 30 7.06 23.50 3.25
CA ALA A 30 7.34 22.97 4.59
C ALA A 30 8.84 22.98 4.96
N GLY A 31 9.73 23.00 3.96
CA GLY A 31 11.17 22.89 4.15
C GLY A 31 11.62 21.49 4.60
N GLU A 32 12.85 21.39 5.13
CA GLU A 32 13.48 20.10 5.46
C GLU A 32 13.25 19.63 6.91
N ARG A 33 12.46 20.36 7.70
CA ARG A 33 12.23 19.97 9.11
C ARG A 33 11.39 18.70 9.18
N PRO A 34 11.84 17.64 9.88
CA PRO A 34 11.05 16.45 10.08
C PRO A 34 9.69 16.79 10.70
N SER A 35 8.62 16.38 10.03
CA SER A 35 7.25 16.63 10.49
C SER A 35 6.31 15.56 9.94
N ALA A 36 5.23 15.26 10.67
CA ALA A 36 4.24 14.29 10.21
C ALA A 36 3.63 14.64 8.83
N PRO A 37 3.36 15.93 8.50
CA PRO A 37 2.95 16.31 7.14
C PRO A 37 4.00 15.99 6.06
N LEU A 38 5.30 16.11 6.37
CA LEU A 38 6.36 15.77 5.43
C LEU A 38 6.42 14.26 5.16
N VAL A 39 6.27 13.42 6.21
CA VAL A 39 6.15 11.96 6.05
C VAL A 39 4.96 11.62 5.15
N ALA A 40 3.78 12.16 5.45
CA ALA A 40 2.56 11.92 4.67
C ALA A 40 2.70 12.35 3.20
N ALA A 41 3.39 13.46 2.94
CA ALA A 41 3.67 13.92 1.58
C ALA A 41 4.60 12.96 0.83
N MET A 42 5.66 12.46 1.48
CA MET A 42 6.57 11.48 0.89
C MET A 42 5.88 10.14 0.62
N CYS A 43 5.03 9.66 1.53
CA CYS A 43 4.17 8.50 1.27
C CYS A 43 3.27 8.73 0.04
N GLY A 44 2.61 9.90 -0.03
CA GLY A 44 1.78 10.26 -1.20
C GLY A 44 2.57 10.30 -2.52
N LYS A 45 3.81 10.77 -2.51
CA LYS A 45 4.72 10.71 -3.67
C LYS A 45 5.05 9.28 -4.05
N ALA A 46 5.43 8.44 -3.08
CA ALA A 46 5.73 7.03 -3.33
C ALA A 46 4.54 6.34 -3.98
N TRP A 47 3.33 6.59 -3.48
CA TRP A 47 2.09 6.05 -4.01
C TRP A 47 1.82 6.49 -5.45
N ALA A 48 1.95 7.79 -5.73
CA ALA A 48 1.76 8.29 -7.09
C ALA A 48 2.79 7.71 -8.07
N LEU A 49 4.03 7.53 -7.66
CA LEU A 49 5.07 6.89 -8.46
C LEU A 49 4.77 5.42 -8.73
N THR A 50 4.27 4.70 -7.73
CA THR A 50 3.82 3.32 -7.88
C THR A 50 2.68 3.20 -8.90
N ARG A 51 1.66 4.07 -8.86
CA ARG A 51 0.57 4.10 -9.86
C ARG A 51 1.05 4.40 -11.29
N LEU A 52 2.20 5.06 -11.42
CA LEU A 52 2.84 5.35 -12.71
C LEU A 52 3.81 4.26 -13.15
N GLY A 53 3.93 3.13 -12.42
CA GLY A 53 4.90 2.07 -12.70
C GLY A 53 6.37 2.47 -12.41
N ARG A 54 6.60 3.61 -11.76
CA ARG A 54 7.94 4.15 -11.44
C ARG A 54 8.45 3.58 -10.12
N HIS A 55 8.51 2.25 -10.02
CA HIS A 55 8.72 1.54 -8.77
C HIS A 55 10.06 1.87 -8.08
N ALA A 56 11.14 2.06 -8.83
CA ALA A 56 12.44 2.47 -8.27
C ALA A 56 12.35 3.82 -7.55
N GLU A 57 11.72 4.82 -8.17
CA GLU A 57 11.53 6.14 -7.56
C GLU A 57 10.52 6.10 -6.41
N ALA A 58 9.53 5.21 -6.47
CA ALA A 58 8.59 4.99 -5.38
C ALA A 58 9.30 4.44 -4.13
N VAL A 59 10.22 3.49 -4.33
CA VAL A 59 11.08 2.94 -3.27
C VAL A 59 11.96 4.03 -2.66
N GLU A 60 12.60 4.88 -3.46
CA GLU A 60 13.37 6.01 -2.94
C GLU A 60 12.50 6.97 -2.11
N ALA A 61 11.30 7.27 -2.59
CA ALA A 61 10.38 8.17 -1.90
C ALA A 61 9.89 7.60 -0.56
N ILE A 62 9.59 6.29 -0.50
CA ILE A 62 9.12 5.67 0.75
C ILE A 62 10.25 5.47 1.77
N GLN A 63 11.48 5.24 1.30
CA GLN A 63 12.67 5.22 2.17
C GLN A 63 12.91 6.60 2.79
N GLN A 64 12.81 7.68 2.00
CA GLN A 64 12.88 9.04 2.53
C GLN A 64 11.76 9.32 3.55
N ALA A 65 10.56 8.78 3.34
CA ALA A 65 9.46 8.90 4.31
C ALA A 65 9.82 8.23 5.65
N ALA A 66 10.42 7.04 5.60
CA ALA A 66 10.89 6.31 6.78
C ALA A 66 12.02 7.06 7.51
N ASP A 67 13.02 7.57 6.78
CA ASP A 67 14.11 8.36 7.36
C ASP A 67 13.61 9.62 8.07
N VAL A 68 12.60 10.29 7.49
CA VAL A 68 11.96 11.46 8.12
C VAL A 68 11.15 11.05 9.35
N PHE A 69 10.44 9.93 9.27
CA PHE A 69 9.65 9.39 10.38
C PHE A 69 10.53 9.07 11.59
N ASP A 70 11.68 8.42 11.39
CA ASP A 70 12.62 8.06 12.45
C ASP A 70 13.23 9.29 13.15
N ARG A 71 13.23 10.45 12.47
CA ARG A 71 13.71 11.73 13.00
C ARG A 71 12.60 12.58 13.62
N LEU A 72 11.35 12.09 13.68
CA LEU A 72 10.28 12.83 14.31
C LEU A 72 10.53 12.96 15.82
N PRO A 73 10.28 14.14 16.42
CA PRO A 73 10.30 14.26 17.86
C PRO A 73 9.31 13.29 18.49
N SER A 74 9.71 12.58 19.54
CA SER A 74 8.91 11.57 20.26
C SER A 74 7.61 12.11 20.87
N ARG A 75 7.37 13.43 20.80
CA ARG A 75 6.08 14.09 21.03
C ARG A 75 5.70 14.94 19.82
N VAL A 76 5.10 14.32 18.80
CA VAL A 76 4.24 15.07 17.89
C VAL A 76 2.90 15.27 18.61
N ALA A 77 2.74 16.43 19.24
CA ALA A 77 1.52 16.77 19.97
C ALA A 77 0.29 16.71 19.02
N GLY A 78 -0.75 15.99 19.42
CA GLY A 78 -2.03 15.93 18.69
C GLY A 78 -2.16 14.83 17.64
N VAL A 79 -1.16 13.96 17.48
CA VAL A 79 -1.27 12.72 16.68
C VAL A 79 -1.06 11.54 17.62
N ASP A 80 -1.91 10.51 17.53
CA ASP A 80 -1.66 9.25 18.26
C ASP A 80 -0.22 8.80 17.95
N PRO A 81 0.67 8.68 18.96
CA PRO A 81 2.08 8.39 18.75
C PRO A 81 2.35 7.13 17.92
N GLY A 82 1.44 6.15 17.94
CA GLY A 82 1.54 4.94 17.14
C GLY A 82 0.97 5.07 15.72
N TRP A 83 0.19 6.12 15.43
CA TRP A 83 -0.56 6.25 14.18
C TRP A 83 0.30 6.55 12.94
N PRO A 84 1.27 7.50 12.95
CA PRO A 84 2.07 7.73 11.76
C PRO A 84 2.97 6.52 11.44
N GLY A 85 3.43 5.79 12.45
CA GLY A 85 4.15 4.53 12.25
C GLY A 85 3.27 3.44 11.63
N ARG A 86 2.03 3.28 12.12
CA ARG A 86 1.05 2.33 11.55
C ARG A 86 0.74 2.60 10.08
N GLY A 87 0.53 3.87 9.71
CA GLY A 87 0.33 4.27 8.32
C GLY A 87 1.56 3.97 7.45
N LEU A 88 2.75 4.32 7.94
CA LEU A 88 4.00 4.10 7.21
C LEU A 88 4.27 2.62 6.93
N TRP A 89 4.05 1.71 7.89
CA TRP A 89 4.26 0.26 7.66
C TRP A 89 3.33 -0.30 6.59
N PHE A 90 2.09 0.18 6.55
CA PHE A 90 1.15 -0.16 5.47
C PHE A 90 1.66 0.35 4.11
N ASP A 91 2.11 1.60 4.04
CA ASP A 91 2.62 2.21 2.81
C ASP A 91 3.88 1.48 2.31
N LEU A 92 4.81 1.15 3.20
CA LEU A 92 6.01 0.36 2.90
C LEU A 92 5.64 -1.04 2.39
N SER A 93 4.67 -1.69 3.04
CA SER A 93 4.18 -3.01 2.62
C SER A 93 3.68 -2.99 1.17
N LEU A 94 2.91 -1.98 0.79
CA LEU A 94 2.39 -1.81 -0.56
C LEU A 94 3.50 -1.52 -1.58
N VAL A 95 4.31 -0.49 -1.31
CA VAL A 95 5.34 -0.02 -2.26
C VAL A 95 6.37 -1.11 -2.54
N TYR A 96 6.84 -1.82 -1.51
CA TYR A 96 7.80 -2.91 -1.70
C TYR A 96 7.19 -4.14 -2.38
N THR A 97 5.91 -4.43 -2.12
CA THR A 97 5.20 -5.50 -2.85
C THR A 97 5.15 -5.18 -4.33
N LEU A 98 4.73 -3.98 -4.72
CA LEU A 98 4.64 -3.58 -6.13
C LEU A 98 6.01 -3.41 -6.80
N ALA A 99 7.07 -3.13 -6.03
CA ALA A 99 8.44 -3.11 -6.52
C ALA A 99 9.11 -4.50 -6.61
N GLY A 100 8.46 -5.56 -6.11
CA GLY A 100 9.01 -6.91 -6.06
C GLY A 100 10.16 -7.11 -5.07
N ASP A 101 10.34 -6.20 -4.11
CA ASP A 101 11.35 -6.35 -3.06
C ASP A 101 10.85 -7.28 -1.96
N MET A 102 11.02 -8.58 -2.16
CA MET A 102 10.48 -9.61 -1.26
C MET A 102 10.90 -9.43 0.19
N LYS A 103 12.16 -9.06 0.43
CA LYS A 103 12.71 -8.94 1.79
C LYS A 103 12.10 -7.74 2.51
N GLN A 104 12.08 -6.58 1.86
CA GLN A 104 11.55 -5.37 2.47
C GLN A 104 10.02 -5.42 2.60
N ALA A 105 9.33 -6.01 1.62
CA ALA A 105 7.90 -6.22 1.66
C ALA A 105 7.49 -7.10 2.85
N ALA A 106 8.15 -8.26 3.03
CA ALA A 106 7.86 -9.15 4.15
C ALA A 106 8.08 -8.47 5.51
N SER A 107 9.21 -7.76 5.67
CA SER A 107 9.52 -7.02 6.90
C SER A 107 8.47 -5.95 7.20
N ALA A 108 8.02 -5.20 6.19
CA ALA A 108 7.01 -4.16 6.35
C ALA A 108 5.62 -4.75 6.66
N GLN A 109 5.27 -5.88 6.05
CA GLN A 109 4.03 -6.61 6.34
C GLN A 109 4.00 -7.10 7.80
N ASP A 110 5.10 -7.65 8.31
CA ASP A 110 5.20 -8.09 9.70
C ASP A 110 5.11 -6.92 10.68
N ALA A 111 5.78 -5.80 10.37
CA ALA A 111 5.68 -4.57 11.17
C ALA A 111 4.24 -4.02 11.19
N ALA A 112 3.55 -4.02 10.04
CA ALA A 112 2.15 -3.60 9.96
C ALA A 112 1.24 -4.56 10.75
N ALA A 113 1.45 -5.88 10.63
CA ALA A 113 0.68 -6.88 11.35
C ALA A 113 0.80 -6.74 12.88
N ALA A 114 2.00 -6.44 13.37
CA ALA A 114 2.24 -6.19 14.80
C ALA A 114 1.64 -4.86 15.30
N ALA A 115 1.45 -3.88 14.41
CA ALA A 115 1.05 -2.53 14.78
C ALA A 115 -0.47 -2.33 14.80
N PHE A 116 -1.25 -3.04 13.99
CA PHE A 116 -2.71 -2.90 13.94
C PHE A 116 -3.44 -3.90 14.86
N PRO A 117 -4.56 -3.50 15.51
CA PRO A 117 -5.33 -4.42 16.33
C PRO A 117 -6.03 -5.49 15.49
N VAL A 118 -6.24 -6.66 16.10
CA VAL A 118 -6.96 -7.78 15.47
C VAL A 118 -8.34 -7.32 14.96
N GLY A 119 -8.68 -7.73 13.74
CA GLY A 119 -9.95 -7.37 13.10
C GLY A 119 -9.94 -6.00 12.40
N HIS A 120 -8.84 -5.24 12.49
CA HIS A 120 -8.70 -4.00 11.70
C HIS A 120 -8.58 -4.32 10.21
N ARG A 121 -9.30 -3.57 9.36
CA ARG A 121 -9.32 -3.75 7.88
C ARG A 121 -7.92 -3.78 7.26
N THR A 122 -7.00 -2.99 7.79
CA THR A 122 -5.61 -2.93 7.32
C THR A 122 -4.90 -4.28 7.39
N LEU A 123 -5.19 -5.12 8.38
CA LEU A 123 -4.59 -6.46 8.46
C LEU A 123 -5.01 -7.34 7.27
N THR A 124 -6.25 -7.22 6.81
CA THR A 124 -6.73 -7.91 5.60
C THR A 124 -6.03 -7.38 4.35
N GLN A 125 -5.84 -6.07 4.22
CA GLN A 125 -5.10 -5.50 3.09
C GLN A 125 -3.63 -5.95 3.09
N VAL A 126 -2.98 -5.99 4.26
CA VAL A 126 -1.59 -6.49 4.40
C VAL A 126 -1.50 -7.98 4.05
N ALA A 127 -2.49 -8.78 4.42
CA ALA A 127 -2.56 -10.19 3.99
C ALA A 127 -2.68 -10.31 2.47
N LEU A 128 -3.46 -9.43 1.83
CA LEU A 128 -3.55 -9.38 0.36
C LEU A 128 -2.24 -8.92 -0.30
N HIS A 129 -1.49 -7.98 0.31
CA HIS A 129 -0.14 -7.63 -0.16
C HIS A 129 0.80 -8.84 -0.09
N ARG A 130 0.69 -9.66 0.95
CA ARG A 130 1.46 -10.90 1.09
C ARG A 130 1.12 -11.92 0.01
N ALA A 131 -0.17 -12.14 -0.24
CA ALA A 131 -0.62 -13.01 -1.33
C ALA A 131 -0.14 -12.51 -2.70
N ALA A 132 -0.16 -11.19 -2.92
CA ALA A 132 0.38 -10.58 -4.14
C ALA A 132 1.90 -10.79 -4.27
N LEU A 133 2.66 -10.59 -3.18
CA LEU A 133 4.09 -10.87 -3.17
C LEU A 133 4.38 -12.34 -3.47
N GLN A 134 3.60 -13.25 -2.88
CA GLN A 134 3.69 -14.68 -3.16
C GLN A 134 3.37 -14.98 -4.64
N ALA A 135 2.34 -14.34 -5.20
CA ALA A 135 1.94 -14.53 -6.59
C ALA A 135 3.01 -14.10 -7.62
N GLN A 136 3.93 -13.21 -7.24
CA GLN A 136 5.09 -12.88 -8.08
C GLN A 136 6.06 -14.05 -8.22
N ALA A 137 6.26 -14.80 -7.14
CA ALA A 137 7.17 -15.95 -7.11
C ALA A 137 6.49 -17.25 -7.55
N ASP A 138 5.24 -17.44 -7.12
CA ASP A 138 4.43 -18.62 -7.36
C ASP A 138 2.95 -18.21 -7.56
N PRO A 139 2.55 -17.92 -8.81
CA PRO A 139 1.18 -17.59 -9.15
C PRO A 139 0.17 -18.68 -8.78
N GLN A 140 0.59 -19.96 -8.75
CA GLN A 140 -0.30 -21.09 -8.45
C GLN A 140 -0.71 -21.12 -6.98
N GLN A 141 0.09 -20.52 -6.09
CA GLN A 141 -0.25 -20.38 -4.68
C GLN A 141 -0.81 -19.00 -4.33
N GLY A 142 -0.19 -17.93 -4.80
CA GLY A 142 -0.55 -16.57 -4.38
C GLY A 142 -1.93 -16.11 -4.87
N VAL A 143 -2.32 -16.48 -6.09
CA VAL A 143 -3.64 -16.09 -6.64
C VAL A 143 -4.78 -16.77 -5.88
N PRO A 144 -4.78 -18.11 -5.68
CA PRO A 144 -5.80 -18.75 -4.84
C PRO A 144 -5.84 -18.22 -3.40
N GLU A 145 -4.68 -17.90 -2.80
CA GLU A 145 -4.64 -17.31 -1.46
C GLU A 145 -5.38 -15.96 -1.41
N ALA A 146 -5.16 -15.08 -2.39
CA ALA A 146 -5.88 -13.81 -2.48
C ALA A 146 -7.39 -14.01 -2.63
N SER A 147 -7.83 -14.94 -3.50
CA SER A 147 -9.26 -15.28 -3.66
C SER A 147 -9.87 -15.79 -2.34
N GLN A 148 -9.19 -16.71 -1.65
CA GLN A 148 -9.65 -17.26 -0.38
C GLN A 148 -9.79 -16.19 0.70
N ILE A 149 -8.86 -15.23 0.77
CA ILE A 149 -8.95 -14.11 1.69
C ILE A 149 -10.22 -13.30 1.43
N VAL A 150 -10.51 -12.95 0.17
CA VAL A 150 -11.70 -12.16 -0.19
C VAL A 150 -12.99 -12.96 0.05
N ASP A 151 -13.03 -14.23 -0.35
CA ASP A 151 -14.22 -15.07 -0.19
C ASP A 151 -14.51 -15.43 1.27
N GLY A 152 -13.49 -15.48 2.12
CA GLY A 152 -13.67 -15.67 3.56
C GLY A 152 -14.30 -14.48 4.28
N LEU A 153 -14.43 -13.32 3.63
CA LEU A 153 -15.01 -12.12 4.24
C LEU A 153 -16.54 -12.07 4.11
N PRO A 154 -17.25 -11.57 5.15
CA PRO A 154 -18.62 -11.13 5.02
C PRO A 154 -18.78 -10.09 3.90
N ALA A 155 -19.93 -10.09 3.23
CA ALA A 155 -20.20 -9.20 2.08
C ALA A 155 -19.97 -7.72 2.42
N GLU A 156 -20.30 -7.30 3.65
CA GLU A 156 -20.17 -5.92 4.14
C GLU A 156 -18.70 -5.49 4.29
N ARG A 157 -17.78 -6.46 4.34
CA ARG A 157 -16.33 -6.21 4.43
C ARG A 157 -15.63 -6.26 3.08
N ARG A 158 -16.29 -6.74 2.02
CA ARG A 158 -15.78 -6.74 0.64
C ARG A 158 -15.96 -5.37 -0.01
N ASP A 159 -15.46 -4.32 0.65
CA ASP A 159 -15.53 -2.96 0.13
C ASP A 159 -14.47 -2.72 -0.95
N MET A 160 -14.60 -1.60 -1.67
CA MET A 160 -13.68 -1.21 -2.75
C MET A 160 -12.21 -1.29 -2.34
N ARG A 161 -11.88 -1.01 -1.07
CA ARG A 161 -10.51 -1.05 -0.56
C ARG A 161 -9.97 -2.46 -0.51
N ILE A 162 -10.75 -3.40 0.00
CA ILE A 162 -10.35 -4.81 0.01
C ILE A 162 -10.23 -5.35 -1.41
N LEU A 163 -11.22 -5.07 -2.27
CA LEU A 163 -11.22 -5.60 -3.64
C LEU A 163 -10.03 -5.08 -4.45
N SER A 164 -9.69 -3.81 -4.30
CA SER A 164 -8.55 -3.24 -5.00
C SER A 164 -7.20 -3.61 -4.36
N ALA A 165 -7.13 -3.90 -3.06
CA ALA A 165 -5.94 -4.57 -2.50
C ALA A 165 -5.76 -5.97 -3.10
N ALA A 166 -6.85 -6.71 -3.35
CA ALA A 166 -6.79 -8.00 -3.99
C ALA A 166 -6.35 -7.90 -5.46
N ARG A 167 -6.76 -6.84 -6.17
CA ARG A 167 -6.34 -6.56 -7.56
C ARG A 167 -4.83 -6.36 -7.71
N ILE A 168 -4.11 -5.92 -6.67
CA ILE A 168 -2.63 -5.86 -6.69
C ILE A 168 -2.05 -7.22 -7.07
N THR A 169 -2.64 -8.33 -6.60
CA THR A 169 -2.24 -9.68 -6.97
C THR A 169 -2.25 -9.90 -8.47
N LEU A 170 -3.23 -9.34 -9.19
CA LEU A 170 -3.33 -9.42 -10.65
C LEU A 170 -2.31 -8.52 -11.36
N GLU A 171 -2.02 -7.36 -10.80
CA GLU A 171 -1.07 -6.38 -11.35
C GLU A 171 0.36 -6.90 -11.35
N VAL A 172 0.73 -7.67 -10.33
CA VAL A 172 2.09 -8.18 -10.15
C VAL A 172 2.34 -9.53 -10.83
N LEU A 173 1.34 -10.11 -11.50
CA LEU A 173 1.50 -11.41 -12.15
C LEU A 173 2.52 -11.38 -13.29
N PRO A 174 3.39 -12.40 -13.37
CA PRO A 174 4.13 -12.73 -14.58
C PRO A 174 3.20 -12.87 -15.78
N GLU A 175 3.69 -12.52 -16.97
CA GLU A 175 2.87 -12.42 -18.19
C GLU A 175 2.13 -13.72 -18.54
N ASP A 176 2.78 -14.86 -18.36
CA ASP A 176 2.24 -16.21 -18.60
C ASP A 176 1.13 -16.61 -17.62
N ALA A 177 1.09 -16.01 -16.43
CA ALA A 177 0.10 -16.31 -15.40
C ALA A 177 -1.15 -15.42 -15.44
N ARG A 178 -1.12 -14.29 -16.15
CA ARG A 178 -2.22 -13.30 -16.21
C ARG A 178 -3.54 -13.84 -16.75
N GLU A 179 -3.44 -14.85 -17.60
CA GLU A 179 -4.56 -15.53 -18.28
C GLU A 179 -4.91 -16.88 -17.65
N SER A 180 -4.31 -17.21 -16.51
CA SER A 180 -4.65 -18.44 -15.78
C SER A 180 -6.12 -18.44 -15.32
N PRO A 181 -6.76 -19.62 -15.18
CA PRO A 181 -8.11 -19.70 -14.64
C PRO A 181 -8.25 -19.00 -13.28
N ALA A 182 -7.29 -19.20 -12.38
CA ALA A 182 -7.26 -18.55 -11.06
C ALA A 182 -7.23 -17.01 -11.16
N ALA A 183 -6.45 -16.45 -12.10
CA ALA A 183 -6.40 -15.02 -12.31
C ALA A 183 -7.73 -14.47 -12.88
N ARG A 184 -8.44 -15.24 -13.69
CA ARG A 184 -9.78 -14.87 -14.18
C ARG A 184 -10.81 -14.87 -13.07
N GLU A 185 -10.84 -15.90 -12.24
CA GLU A 185 -11.73 -16.00 -11.08
C GLU A 185 -11.51 -14.82 -10.10
N LEU A 186 -10.25 -14.51 -9.78
CA LEU A 186 -9.93 -13.36 -8.92
C LEU A 186 -10.36 -12.03 -9.56
N ARG A 187 -10.23 -11.91 -10.89
CA ARG A 187 -10.69 -10.72 -11.61
C ARG A 187 -12.21 -10.59 -11.56
N GLU A 188 -12.96 -11.66 -11.75
CA GLU A 188 -14.42 -11.67 -11.60
C GLU A 188 -14.84 -11.28 -10.18
N LEU A 189 -14.22 -11.89 -9.18
CA LEU A 189 -14.48 -11.63 -7.76
C LEU A 189 -14.26 -10.15 -7.39
N THR A 190 -13.26 -9.51 -7.98
CA THR A 190 -12.92 -8.11 -7.71
C THR A 190 -13.61 -7.10 -8.63
N SER A 191 -14.27 -7.55 -9.69
CA SER A 191 -15.02 -6.71 -10.63
C SER A 191 -16.49 -6.51 -10.25
N GLY A 192 -17.05 -7.37 -9.38
CA GLY A 192 -18.47 -7.37 -9.01
C GLY A 192 -18.92 -6.29 -8.02
N SER A 193 -18.39 -5.06 -8.10
CA SER A 193 -18.81 -3.92 -7.24
C SER A 193 -19.59 -2.87 -8.03
#